data_AF-J9EAS7-F1
#
_entry.id   AF-J9EAS7-F1
#
_cell.length_a   1.000
_cell.length_b   1.000
_cell.length_c   1.000
_cell.angle_alpha   90.00
_cell.angle_beta   90.00
_cell.angle_gamma   90.00
#
_symmetry.space_group_name_H-M   'P 1'
#
loop_
_entity.id
_entity.type
_entity.pdbx_description
1 polymer ?
#
loop_
_entity_poly.entity_id
_entity_poly.type
_entity_poly.pdbx_seq_one_letter_code
_entity_poly.pdbx_strand_id
1 'polypeptide(L)' 'MLENGEKIIERPIWFKKCFDHCCGTPRYLYQGQYWKCKEMKDWSRSPNIFD' A
#
# COMPACT_ATOMS: atom_id res chain seq x y z
N MET A 1 4.50 -1.79 12.36
CA MET A 1 5.80 -1.42 11.76
C MET A 1 6.05 0.05 12.05
N LEU A 2 7.26 0.40 12.48
CA LEU A 2 7.65 1.80 12.66
C LEU A 2 8.18 2.35 11.34
N GLU A 3 7.88 3.61 11.04
CA GLU A 3 8.49 4.36 9.94
C GLU A 3 8.73 5.78 10.45
N ASN A 4 9.96 6.28 10.31
CA ASN A 4 10.39 7.57 10.89
C ASN A 4 10.12 7.71 12.40
N GLY A 5 10.15 6.61 13.15
CA GLY A 5 9.89 6.60 14.60
C GLY A 5 8.40 6.52 14.97
N GLU A 6 7.48 6.60 14.01
CA GLU A 6 6.05 6.55 14.26
C GLU A 6 5.45 5.19 13.88
N LYS A 7 4.46 4.73 14.65
CA LYS A 7 3.71 3.52 14.32
C LYS A 7 2.81 3.83 13.13
N ILE A 8 3.08 3.18 12.00
CA ILE A 8 2.17 3.25 10.86
C ILE A 8 0.94 2.40 11.17
N ILE A 9 -0.20 3.07 11.26
CA ILE A 9 -1.52 2.48 11.49
C ILE A 9 -2.15 2.07 10.15
N GLU A 10 -1.96 2.86 9.11
CA GLU A 10 -2.53 2.62 7.78
C GLU A 10 -1.46 2.66 6.69
N ARG A 11 -1.49 1.69 5.77
CA ARG A 11 -0.64 1.66 4.59
C ARG A 11 -1.50 1.62 3.34
N PRO A 12 -1.04 2.22 2.22
CA PRO A 12 -1.72 2.08 0.94
C PRO A 12 -1.64 0.62 0.48
N ILE A 13 -2.68 -0.18 0.74
CA ILE A 13 -2.72 -1.63 0.50
C ILE A 13 -2.44 -2.06 -0.95
N TRP A 14 -2.64 -1.15 -1.92
CA TRP A 14 -2.44 -1.41 -3.34
C TRP A 14 -1.00 -1.19 -3.78
N PHE A 15 -0.17 -0.66 -2.89
CA PHE A 15 1.22 -0.32 -3.15
C PHE A 15 2.14 -0.89 -2.06
N LYS A 16 3.34 -1.28 -2.46
CA LYS A 16 4.39 -1.68 -1.53
C LYS A 16 5.47 -0.61 -1.54
N LYS A 17 5.79 -0.05 -0.38
CA LYS A 17 6.96 0.82 -0.23
C LYS A 17 8.23 -0.02 -0.46
N CYS A 18 9.08 0.39 -1.38
CA CYS A 18 10.40 -0.17 -1.61
C CYS A 18 11.45 0.95 -1.53
N PHE A 19 12.70 0.58 -1.24
CA PHE A 19 13.81 1.51 -1.33
C PHE A 19 14.52 1.30 -2.65
N ASP A 20 14.69 2.37 -3.42
CA ASP A 20 15.44 2.31 -4.66
C ASP A 20 16.87 2.82 -4.44
N HIS A 21 17.83 1.90 -4.50
CA HIS A 21 19.25 2.22 -4.30
C HIS A 21 19.81 3.15 -5.38
N CYS A 22 19.22 3.19 -6.59
CA CYS A 22 19.70 4.06 -7.66
C CYS A 22 19.29 5.51 -7.45
N CYS A 23 18.11 5.76 -6.85
CA CYS A 23 17.60 7.12 -6.63
C CYS A 23 17.75 7.61 -5.17
N GLY A 24 18.15 6.74 -4.24
CA GLY A 24 18.31 7.09 -2.82
C GLY A 24 17.01 7.48 -2.11
N THR A 25 15.86 7.24 -2.74
CA THR A 25 14.54 7.61 -2.24
C THR A 25 13.60 6.40 -2.20
N PRO A 26 12.66 6.36 -1.25
CA PRO A 26 11.61 5.35 -1.28
C PRO A 26 10.70 5.52 -2.49
N ARG A 27 10.33 4.40 -3.13
CA ARG A 27 9.28 4.33 -4.16
C ARG A 27 8.12 3.47 -3.67
N TYR A 28 6.98 3.62 -4.34
CA TYR A 28 5.79 2.80 -4.11
C TYR A 28 5.50 1.96 -5.35
N LEU A 29 5.62 0.64 -5.22
CA LEU A 29 5.38 -0.30 -6.31
C LEU A 29 3.93 -0.76 -6.29
N TYR A 30 3.27 -0.66 -7.44
CA TYR A 30 1.93 -1.20 -7.62
C TYR A 30 1.93 -2.73 -7.47
N GLN A 31 0.98 -3.28 -6.71
CA GLN A 31 0.92 -4.72 -6.39
C GLN A 31 0.10 -5.56 -7.38
N GLY A 32 -0.47 -4.98 -8.44
CA GLY A 32 -1.19 -5.73 -9.48
C GLY A 32 -2.61 -6.17 -9.13
N GLN A 33 -3.12 -5.86 -7.94
CA GLN A 33 -4.39 -6.42 -7.45
C GLN A 33 -5.60 -5.48 -7.57
N TYR A 34 -5.39 -4.17 -7.57
CA TYR A 34 -6.51 -3.21 -7.53
C TYR A 34 -7.51 -3.42 -8.67
N TRP A 35 -7.04 -3.57 -9.91
CA TRP A 35 -7.90 -3.71 -11.08
C TRP A 35 -8.67 -5.03 -11.08
N LYS A 36 -8.01 -6.13 -10.67
CA LYS A 36 -8.65 -7.44 -10.50
C LYS A 36 -9.75 -7.40 -9.44
N CYS A 37 -9.47 -6.80 -8.28
CA CYS A 37 -10.44 -6.60 -7.21
C CYS A 37 -11.64 -5.76 -7.69
N LYS A 38 -11.37 -4.67 -8.43
CA LYS A 38 -12.41 -3.81 -9.01
C LYS A 38 -13.32 -4.57 -9.99
N GLU A 39 -12.73 -5.37 -10.89
CA GLU A 39 -13.48 -6.17 -11.87
C GLU A 39 -14.36 -7.23 -11.20
N MET A 40 -13.83 -7.90 -10.17
CA MET A 40 -14.55 -8.93 -9.40
C MET A 40 -15.51 -8.34 -8.35
N LYS A 41 -15.53 -7.01 -8.17
CA LYS A 41 -16.20 -6.32 -7.03
C LYS A 41 -15.76 -6.87 -5.67
N ASP A 42 -14.54 -7.38 -5.56
CA ASP A 42 -13.96 -7.92 -4.33
C ASP A 42 -13.19 -6.81 -3.59
N TRP A 43 -13.85 -6.21 -2.61
CA TRP A 43 -13.25 -5.18 -1.75
C TRP A 43 -12.79 -5.72 -0.39
N SER A 44 -12.73 -7.04 -0.22
CA SER A 44 -12.33 -7.67 1.05
C SER A 44 -10.96 -7.23 1.56
N ARG A 45 -10.08 -6.79 0.64
CA ARG A 45 -8.75 -6.27 0.96
C ARG A 45 -8.76 -4.80 1.40
N SER A 46 -9.78 -4.03 1.03
CA SER A 46 -9.87 -2.60 1.34
C SER A 46 -10.14 -2.41 2.84
N PRO A 47 -9.30 -1.68 3.58
CA PRO A 47 -9.61 -1.36 4.96
C PRO A 47 -10.87 -0.50 5.03
N ASN A 48 -11.70 -0.71 6.05
CA ASN A 48 -12.73 0.26 6.40
C ASN A 48 -12.06 1.41 7.17
N ILE A 49 -12.06 2.59 6.57
CA ILE A 49 -11.48 3.82 7.13
C ILE A 49 -12.55 4.80 7.60
N PHE A 50 -13.83 4.40 7.55
CA PHE A 50 -14.95 5.18 8.03
C PHE A 50 -15.44 4.61 9.36
N ASP A 51 -15.82 5.51 10.27
CA ASP A 51 -16.43 5.21 11.57
C ASP A 51 -17.89 4.72 11.44
#